data_AF-J0RVF1-F1
#
_entry.id   AF-J0RVF1-F1
#
_cell.length_a   1.000
_cell.length_b   1.000
_cell.length_c   1.000
_cell.angle_alpha   90.00
_cell.angle_beta   90.00
_cell.angle_gamma   90.00
#
_symmetry.space_group_name_H-M   'P 1'
#
loop_
_entity.id
_entity.type
_entity.pdbx_description
1 polymer ?
#
loop_
_entity_poly.entity_id
_entity_poly.type
_entity_poly.pdbx_seq_one_letter_code
_entity_poly.pdbx_strand_id
1 'polypeptide(L)'
;MGKIETTIFVDWENLRTDLKAIQNNPNTDECFKLPHFDFNNPDQLLALIRSFLEPEEELKRIYFYVSEPFTEVEPRIKSDKKEELERYKENNPKDYEERVRTSGIIQSFNHAIAQQNQVKLRVGRVRFMFKDVPKDQRVHGGLEAEILIPHLELRQKQIDALLAHDITKLYCTKPLGCVVLFSKDTDFVPVLEAAWEKGFEVFIANIQESPNFVPSDLKSLAM
;
A
#
# COMPACT_ATOMS: atom_id res chain seq x y z
N MET A 1 18.91 16.06 26.63
CA MET A 1 17.93 14.98 26.40
C MET A 1 18.41 14.16 25.22
N GLY A 2 18.28 12.83 25.26
CA GLY A 2 18.53 12.00 24.07
C GLY A 2 17.47 12.29 23.01
N LYS A 3 17.76 12.00 21.74
CA LYS A 3 16.75 12.08 20.67
C LYS A 3 15.62 11.08 20.91
N ILE A 4 14.41 11.43 20.52
CA ILE A 4 13.24 10.53 20.62
C ILE A 4 13.40 9.44 19.55
N GLU A 5 13.29 8.18 19.92
CA GLU A 5 13.40 7.09 18.95
C GLU A 5 12.12 6.96 18.14
N THR A 6 12.20 7.17 16.82
CA THR A 6 11.03 7.13 15.92
C THR A 6 11.05 5.89 15.04
N THR A 7 9.90 5.22 14.94
CA THR A 7 9.67 4.10 14.01
C THR A 7 8.54 4.46 13.07
N ILE A 8 8.81 4.35 11.78
CA ILE A 8 7.84 4.67 10.73
C ILE A 8 7.22 3.37 10.20
N PHE A 9 5.90 3.36 10.03
CA PHE A 9 5.14 2.27 9.43
C PHE A 9 4.47 2.77 8.16
N VAL A 10 4.74 2.12 7.03
CA VAL A 10 4.27 2.57 5.71
C VAL A 10 3.40 1.51 5.06
N ASP A 11 2.10 1.77 5.03
CA ASP A 11 1.19 1.05 4.15
C ASP A 11 1.37 1.58 2.72
N TRP A 12 2.08 0.80 1.90
CA TRP A 12 2.45 1.26 0.56
C TRP A 12 1.24 1.53 -0.32
N GLU A 13 0.19 0.72 -0.27
CA GLU A 13 -0.93 0.91 -1.20
C GLU A 13 -1.75 2.14 -0.81
N ASN A 14 -1.88 2.42 0.49
CA ASN A 14 -2.49 3.65 0.99
C ASN A 14 -1.69 4.89 0.56
N LEU A 15 -0.38 4.91 0.84
CA LEU A 15 0.50 6.01 0.44
C LEU A 15 0.59 6.18 -1.08
N ARG A 16 0.71 5.09 -1.84
CA ARG A 16 0.77 5.12 -3.30
C ARG A 16 -0.51 5.69 -3.90
N THR A 17 -1.66 5.43 -3.30
CA THR A 17 -2.94 6.00 -3.72
C THR A 17 -2.93 7.53 -3.55
N ASP A 18 -2.42 8.02 -2.42
CA ASP A 18 -2.23 9.46 -2.19
C ASP A 18 -1.27 10.07 -3.21
N LEU A 19 -0.08 9.50 -3.38
CA LEU A 19 0.95 10.04 -4.28
C LEU A 19 0.48 10.08 -5.74
N LYS A 20 -0.27 9.07 -6.19
CA LYS A 20 -0.91 9.09 -7.50
C LYS A 20 -1.96 10.20 -7.62
N ALA A 21 -2.80 10.37 -6.60
CA ALA A 21 -3.83 11.39 -6.61
C ALA A 21 -3.22 12.80 -6.66
N ILE A 22 -2.14 13.02 -5.91
CA ILE A 22 -1.33 14.24 -5.94
C ILE A 22 -0.78 14.47 -7.34
N GLN A 23 -0.07 13.50 -7.92
CA GLN A 23 0.55 13.66 -9.25
C GLN A 23 -0.45 13.85 -10.39
N ASN A 24 -1.64 13.26 -10.27
CA ASN A 24 -2.71 13.41 -11.25
C ASN A 24 -3.47 14.74 -11.12
N ASN A 25 -3.30 15.48 -10.02
CA ASN A 25 -3.91 16.78 -9.85
C ASN A 25 -3.13 17.83 -10.67
N PRO A 26 -3.76 18.47 -11.69
CA PRO A 26 -3.07 19.46 -12.54
C PRO A 26 -2.58 20.68 -11.74
N ASN A 27 -3.23 20.98 -10.62
CA ASN A 27 -2.92 22.12 -9.76
C ASN A 27 -1.96 21.78 -8.62
N THR A 28 -1.43 20.54 -8.56
CA THR A 28 -0.42 20.19 -7.55
C THR A 28 0.87 20.95 -7.80
N ASP A 29 1.64 21.17 -6.73
CA ASP A 29 2.97 21.77 -6.81
C ASP A 29 3.88 20.98 -7.77
N GLU A 30 4.62 21.69 -8.62
CA GLU A 30 5.54 21.10 -9.59
C GLU A 30 6.60 20.20 -8.93
N CYS A 31 6.95 20.42 -7.66
CA CYS A 31 7.88 19.57 -6.93
C CYS A 31 7.40 18.12 -6.78
N PHE A 32 6.08 17.88 -6.80
CA PHE A 32 5.52 16.52 -6.76
C PHE A 32 5.38 15.88 -8.14
N LYS A 33 5.56 16.63 -9.24
CA LYS A 33 5.41 16.12 -10.61
C LYS A 33 6.72 15.51 -11.12
N LEU A 34 6.61 14.68 -12.16
CA LEU A 34 7.78 14.23 -12.90
C LEU A 34 8.38 15.40 -13.70
N PRO A 35 9.72 15.52 -13.80
CA PRO A 35 10.75 14.59 -13.31
C PRO A 35 11.23 14.88 -11.87
N HIS A 36 10.64 15.84 -11.16
CA HIS A 36 11.11 16.30 -9.84
C HIS A 36 10.91 15.26 -8.74
N PHE A 37 9.78 14.55 -8.78
CA PHE A 37 9.47 13.47 -7.84
C PHE A 37 8.93 12.22 -8.57
N ASP A 38 9.61 11.10 -8.41
CA ASP A 38 9.21 9.78 -8.85
C ASP A 38 9.11 8.87 -7.61
N PHE A 39 7.88 8.55 -7.20
CA PHE A 39 7.65 7.64 -6.07
C PHE A 39 8.06 6.19 -6.36
N ASN A 40 8.40 5.84 -7.60
CA ASN A 40 9.02 4.54 -7.91
C ASN A 40 10.53 4.55 -7.68
N ASN A 41 11.15 5.72 -7.45
CA ASN A 41 12.53 5.86 -7.01
C ASN A 41 12.58 5.77 -5.47
N PRO A 42 13.18 4.71 -4.88
CA PRO A 42 13.24 4.54 -3.44
C PRO A 42 13.93 5.69 -2.70
N ASP A 43 14.95 6.32 -3.28
CA ASP A 43 15.70 7.39 -2.61
C ASP A 43 14.83 8.63 -2.45
N GLN A 44 14.09 9.00 -3.50
CA GLN A 44 13.17 10.13 -3.47
C GLN A 44 11.98 9.86 -2.55
N LEU A 45 11.40 8.67 -2.62
CA LEU A 45 10.30 8.27 -1.74
C LEU A 45 10.72 8.27 -0.27
N LEU A 46 11.90 7.74 0.05
CA LEU A 46 12.41 7.73 1.42
C LEU A 46 12.81 9.13 1.89
N ALA A 47 13.25 10.02 1.00
CA ALA A 47 13.48 11.42 1.35
C ALA A 47 12.17 12.09 1.78
N LEU A 48 11.07 11.86 1.04
CA LEU A 48 9.73 12.31 1.43
C LEU A 48 9.30 11.71 2.77
N ILE A 49 9.44 10.39 2.97
CA ILE A 49 9.02 9.76 4.23
C ILE A 49 9.83 10.30 5.43
N ARG A 50 11.12 10.57 5.23
CA ARG A 50 12.01 11.12 6.28
C ARG A 50 11.75 12.60 6.56
N SER A 51 11.08 13.34 5.67
CA SER A 51 10.76 14.75 5.92
C SER A 51 9.68 14.94 6.98
N PHE A 52 9.02 13.86 7.41
CA PHE A 52 8.07 13.86 8.52
C PHE A 52 8.74 13.73 9.90
N LEU A 53 10.06 13.66 9.96
CA LEU A 53 10.80 13.59 11.23
C LEU A 53 11.12 14.99 11.73
N GLU A 54 10.87 15.23 13.01
CA GLU A 54 11.25 16.45 13.70
C GLU A 54 12.77 16.44 14.07
N PRO A 55 13.41 17.60 14.27
CA PRO A 55 14.84 17.68 14.60
C PRO A 55 15.26 16.89 15.85
N GLU A 56 14.36 16.78 16.82
CA GLU A 56 14.51 16.07 18.09
C GLU A 56 14.39 14.55 17.94
N GLU A 57 13.89 14.07 16.79
CA GLU A 57 13.68 12.66 16.51
C GLU A 57 14.91 11.98 15.90
N GLU A 58 15.02 10.67 16.15
CA GLU A 58 16.00 9.79 15.53
C GLU A 58 15.29 8.57 14.94
N LEU A 59 15.32 8.48 13.60
CA LEU A 59 14.78 7.32 12.89
C LEU A 59 15.54 6.04 13.24
N LYS A 60 14.84 5.06 13.82
CA LYS A 60 15.40 3.72 14.06
C LYS A 60 15.11 2.74 12.94
N ARG A 61 13.88 2.75 12.42
CA ARG A 61 13.44 1.79 11.40
C ARG A 61 12.25 2.32 10.63
N ILE A 62 12.19 1.99 9.35
CA ILE A 62 11.01 2.09 8.50
C ILE A 62 10.53 0.67 8.21
N TYR A 63 9.34 0.33 8.70
CA TYR A 63 8.63 -0.87 8.27
C TYR A 63 7.80 -0.53 7.04
N PHE A 64 8.09 -1.21 5.93
CA PHE A 64 7.48 -0.91 4.64
C PHE A 64 6.65 -2.10 4.20
N TYR A 65 5.33 -1.91 4.04
CA TYR A 65 4.37 -2.99 3.81
C TYR A 65 3.90 -2.96 2.35
N VAL A 66 4.20 -4.02 1.59
CA VAL A 66 3.92 -4.13 0.15
C VAL A 66 3.19 -5.41 -0.18
N SER A 67 2.48 -5.46 -1.30
CA SER A 67 1.95 -6.71 -1.86
C SER A 67 3.05 -7.54 -2.53
N GLU A 68 2.91 -8.87 -2.49
CA GLU A 68 3.67 -9.74 -3.39
C GLU A 68 3.31 -9.48 -4.88
N PRO A 69 4.30 -9.53 -5.80
CA PRO A 69 4.05 -9.36 -7.24
C PRO A 69 3.16 -10.48 -7.80
N PHE A 70 2.23 -10.14 -8.70
CA PHE A 70 1.32 -11.08 -9.37
C PHE A 70 2.02 -12.34 -9.91
N THR A 71 3.15 -12.16 -10.61
CA THR A 71 3.96 -13.24 -11.21
C THR A 71 4.54 -14.23 -10.20
N GLU A 72 4.68 -13.84 -8.93
CA GLU A 72 5.12 -14.74 -7.86
C GLU A 72 3.95 -15.55 -7.27
N VAL A 73 2.73 -15.07 -7.45
CA VAL A 73 1.52 -15.71 -6.91
C VAL A 73 0.82 -16.56 -7.95
N GLU A 74 0.89 -16.18 -9.21
CA GLU A 74 0.29 -16.93 -10.33
C GLU A 74 0.62 -18.44 -10.29
N PRO A 75 1.88 -18.88 -10.04
CA PRO A 75 2.20 -20.30 -9.98
C PRO A 75 1.56 -21.04 -8.80
N ARG A 76 1.10 -20.32 -7.77
CA ARG A 76 0.44 -20.86 -6.58
C ARG A 76 -1.08 -21.00 -6.76
N ILE A 77 -1.62 -20.60 -7.91
CA ILE A 77 -3.03 -20.79 -8.23
C ILE A 77 -3.31 -22.31 -8.28
N LYS A 78 -4.26 -22.74 -7.46
CA LYS A 78 -4.67 -24.14 -7.38
C LYS A 78 -5.26 -24.63 -8.71
N SER A 79 -5.21 -25.94 -8.93
CA SER A 79 -5.63 -26.57 -10.19
C SER A 79 -7.07 -26.26 -10.60
N ASP A 80 -7.98 -26.14 -9.63
CA ASP A 80 -9.39 -25.80 -9.83
C ASP A 80 -9.58 -24.41 -10.47
N LYS A 81 -8.68 -23.46 -10.17
CA LYS A 81 -8.71 -22.10 -10.73
C LYS A 81 -7.75 -21.89 -11.91
N LYS A 82 -6.99 -22.91 -12.28
CA LYS A 82 -6.01 -22.81 -13.37
C LYS A 82 -6.69 -22.69 -14.72
N GLU A 83 -7.76 -23.45 -14.96
CA GLU A 83 -8.54 -23.35 -16.20
C GLU A 83 -9.20 -21.97 -16.35
N GLU A 84 -9.71 -21.40 -15.25
CA GLU A 84 -10.26 -20.03 -15.25
C GLU A 84 -9.21 -18.99 -15.63
N LEU A 85 -7.98 -19.15 -15.13
CA LEU A 85 -6.86 -18.28 -15.49
C LEU A 85 -6.47 -18.42 -16.96
N GLU A 86 -6.41 -19.62 -17.52
CA GLU A 86 -6.10 -19.80 -18.94
C GLU A 86 -7.21 -19.21 -19.82
N ARG A 87 -8.49 -19.44 -19.50
CA ARG A 87 -9.61 -18.76 -20.16
C ARG A 87 -9.51 -17.23 -20.03
N TYR A 88 -9.05 -16.73 -18.89
CA TYR A 88 -8.85 -15.30 -18.69
C TYR A 88 -7.77 -14.73 -19.61
N LYS A 89 -6.63 -15.42 -19.72
CA LYS A 89 -5.51 -15.03 -20.61
C LYS A 89 -5.95 -14.97 -22.07
N GLU A 90 -6.70 -15.97 -22.52
CA GLU A 90 -7.22 -16.05 -23.88
C GLU A 90 -8.23 -14.92 -24.18
N ASN A 91 -9.14 -14.64 -23.25
CA ASN A 91 -10.20 -13.65 -23.45
C ASN A 91 -9.75 -12.20 -23.19
N ASN A 92 -8.74 -12.00 -22.35
CA ASN A 92 -8.27 -10.67 -21.92
C ASN A 92 -6.73 -10.53 -21.99
N PRO A 93 -6.09 -10.80 -23.15
CA PRO A 93 -4.63 -10.87 -23.25
C PRO A 93 -3.95 -9.55 -22.88
N LYS A 94 -4.53 -8.41 -23.29
CA LYS A 94 -3.99 -7.07 -22.99
C LYS A 94 -4.00 -6.74 -21.50
N ASP A 95 -5.08 -7.07 -20.80
CA ASP A 95 -5.16 -6.84 -19.36
C ASP A 95 -4.17 -7.76 -18.62
N TYR A 96 -4.08 -9.03 -19.04
CA TYR A 96 -3.11 -9.96 -18.48
C TYR A 96 -1.65 -9.46 -18.68
N GLU A 97 -1.30 -8.99 -19.88
CA GLU A 97 0.00 -8.37 -20.17
C GLU A 97 0.27 -7.16 -19.27
N GLU A 98 -0.72 -6.30 -19.07
CA GLU A 98 -0.60 -5.14 -18.18
C GLU A 98 -0.36 -5.55 -16.72
N ARG A 99 -1.02 -6.61 -16.25
CA ARG A 99 -0.79 -7.19 -14.91
C ARG A 99 0.62 -7.76 -14.76
N VAL A 100 1.10 -8.48 -15.78
CA VAL A 100 2.49 -8.99 -15.79
C VAL A 100 3.49 -7.83 -15.77
N ARG A 101 3.28 -6.79 -16.59
CA ARG A 101 4.13 -5.58 -16.58
C ARG A 101 4.12 -4.90 -15.21
N THR A 102 2.94 -4.71 -14.63
CA THR A 102 2.78 -4.09 -13.30
C THR A 102 3.45 -4.93 -12.23
N SER A 103 3.38 -6.26 -12.33
CA SER A 103 4.11 -7.18 -11.47
C SER A 103 5.61 -6.97 -11.53
N GLY A 104 6.18 -6.81 -12.74
CA GLY A 104 7.60 -6.53 -12.90
C GLY A 104 8.03 -5.22 -12.23
N ILE A 105 7.20 -4.18 -12.32
CA ILE A 105 7.43 -2.90 -11.64
C ILE A 105 7.41 -3.09 -10.11
N ILE A 106 6.39 -3.78 -9.57
CA ILE A 106 6.27 -4.08 -8.13
C ILE A 106 7.48 -4.88 -7.66
N GLN A 107 7.91 -5.91 -8.41
CA GLN A 107 9.05 -6.73 -8.05
C GLN A 107 10.35 -5.91 -8.01
N SER A 108 10.56 -5.06 -9.01
CA SER A 108 11.74 -4.19 -9.10
C SER A 108 11.77 -3.19 -7.95
N PHE A 109 10.63 -2.57 -7.67
CA PHE A 109 10.47 -1.65 -6.54
C PHE A 109 10.69 -2.35 -5.20
N ASN A 110 10.05 -3.50 -4.96
CA ASN A 110 10.20 -4.28 -3.73
C ASN A 110 11.67 -4.68 -3.50
N HIS A 111 12.38 -5.08 -4.56
CA HIS A 111 13.80 -5.37 -4.48
C HIS A 111 14.60 -4.13 -4.10
N ALA A 112 14.38 -3.01 -4.79
CA ALA A 112 15.14 -1.79 -4.58
C ALA A 112 14.91 -1.18 -3.18
N ILE A 113 13.66 -1.09 -2.72
CA ILE A 113 13.30 -0.56 -1.40
C ILE A 113 13.84 -1.46 -0.26
N ALA A 114 13.92 -2.78 -0.46
CA ALA A 114 14.45 -3.70 0.54
C ALA A 114 15.96 -3.57 0.76
N GLN A 115 16.71 -3.04 -0.21
CA GLN A 115 18.15 -2.77 -0.07
C GLN A 115 18.43 -1.45 0.67
N GLN A 116 17.43 -0.61 0.88
CA GLN A 116 17.60 0.69 1.50
C GLN A 116 17.91 0.56 2.99
N ASN A 117 18.86 1.37 3.47
CA ASN A 117 19.24 1.36 4.87
C ASN A 117 18.05 1.72 5.77
N GLN A 118 17.96 1.07 6.95
CA GLN A 118 16.89 1.22 7.93
C GLN A 118 15.49 0.81 7.43
N VAL A 119 15.34 0.30 6.20
CA VAL A 119 14.08 -0.28 5.73
C VAL A 119 13.99 -1.75 6.13
N LYS A 120 12.80 -2.16 6.54
CA LYS A 120 12.42 -3.55 6.74
C LYS A 120 11.16 -3.84 5.94
N LEU A 121 11.33 -4.51 4.82
CA LEU A 121 10.22 -4.86 3.93
C LEU A 121 9.35 -5.97 4.55
N ARG A 122 8.04 -5.78 4.46
CA ARG A 122 7.00 -6.74 4.84
C ARG A 122 6.13 -7.00 3.63
N VAL A 123 6.08 -8.24 3.17
CA VAL A 123 5.34 -8.61 1.97
C VAL A 123 4.06 -9.32 2.39
N GLY A 124 2.91 -8.70 2.14
CA GLY A 124 1.59 -9.29 2.31
C GLY A 124 1.23 -10.17 1.12
N ARG A 125 0.40 -11.19 1.38
CA ARG A 125 -0.06 -12.12 0.34
C ARG A 125 -1.11 -11.48 -0.54
N VAL A 126 -1.20 -11.93 -1.79
CA VAL A 126 -2.25 -11.58 -2.73
C VAL A 126 -3.13 -12.81 -2.96
N ARG A 127 -4.44 -12.61 -2.93
CA ARG A 127 -5.42 -13.63 -3.30
C ARG A 127 -6.06 -13.29 -4.64
N PHE A 128 -6.32 -14.34 -5.40
CA PHE A 128 -7.03 -14.29 -6.67
C PHE A 128 -8.51 -14.56 -6.48
N MET A 129 -9.33 -13.70 -7.07
CA MET A 129 -10.74 -13.96 -7.26
C MET A 129 -11.10 -13.70 -8.71
N PHE A 130 -11.83 -14.63 -9.31
CA PHE A 130 -12.54 -14.37 -10.56
C PHE A 130 -13.94 -13.89 -10.19
N LYS A 131 -14.35 -12.78 -10.80
CA LYS A 131 -15.71 -12.27 -10.72
C LYS A 131 -16.28 -12.24 -12.12
N ASP A 132 -17.45 -12.79 -12.30
CA ASP A 132 -18.18 -12.64 -13.54
C ASP A 132 -18.75 -11.21 -13.60
N VAL A 133 -18.28 -10.44 -14.56
CA VAL A 133 -18.77 -9.08 -14.82
C VAL A 133 -19.53 -9.12 -16.14
N PRO A 134 -20.78 -8.63 -16.19
CA PRO A 134 -21.54 -8.57 -17.43
C PRO A 134 -20.83 -7.62 -18.41
N LYS A 135 -20.57 -8.11 -19.63
CA LYS A 135 -20.14 -7.27 -20.74
C LYS A 135 -21.38 -6.66 -21.40
N ASP A 136 -21.33 -5.37 -21.73
CA ASP A 136 -22.39 -4.61 -22.38
C ASP A 136 -23.26 -5.43 -23.34
N GLN A 137 -24.58 -5.35 -23.13
CA GLN A 137 -25.62 -5.98 -23.93
C GLN A 137 -25.48 -5.57 -25.40
N ARG A 138 -25.16 -6.52 -26.29
CA ARG A 138 -25.38 -6.33 -27.73
C ARG A 138 -26.69 -6.99 -28.12
N VAL A 139 -27.73 -6.17 -28.26
CA VAL A 139 -29.05 -6.61 -28.75
C VAL A 139 -28.96 -6.86 -30.26
N HIS A 140 -28.98 -8.12 -30.68
CA HIS A 140 -29.33 -8.51 -32.04
C HIS A 140 -30.54 -9.44 -32.00
N GLY A 141 -31.71 -8.94 -32.43
CA GLY A 141 -32.89 -9.78 -32.67
C GLY A 141 -33.80 -10.08 -31.48
N GLY A 142 -33.69 -9.35 -30.35
CA GLY A 142 -34.63 -9.46 -29.23
C GLY A 142 -34.34 -10.59 -28.22
N LEU A 143 -33.21 -11.29 -28.35
CA LEU A 143 -32.65 -12.10 -27.26
C LEU A 143 -31.56 -11.30 -26.53
N GLU A 144 -31.78 -11.03 -25.25
CA GLU A 144 -30.73 -10.57 -24.35
C GLU A 144 -29.87 -11.77 -23.96
N ALA A 145 -28.61 -11.80 -24.41
CA ALA A 145 -27.61 -12.71 -23.89
C ALA A 145 -26.56 -11.87 -23.15
N GLU A 146 -26.55 -11.92 -21.82
CA GLU A 146 -25.49 -11.36 -21.02
C GLU A 146 -24.24 -12.22 -21.19
N ILE A 147 -23.21 -11.68 -21.84
CA ILE A 147 -21.90 -12.33 -21.88
C ILE A 147 -21.20 -11.99 -20.58
N LEU A 148 -21.12 -12.95 -19.66
CA LEU A 148 -20.29 -12.82 -18.47
C LEU A 148 -18.82 -12.96 -18.88
N ILE A 149 -18.01 -11.95 -18.58
CA ILE A 149 -16.55 -12.04 -18.71
C ILE A 149 -15.96 -12.26 -17.32
N PRO A 150 -15.11 -13.29 -17.15
CA PRO A 150 -14.35 -13.44 -15.93
C PRO A 150 -13.38 -12.26 -15.80
N HIS A 151 -13.54 -11.48 -14.73
CA HIS A 151 -12.65 -10.41 -14.34
C HIS A 151 -11.75 -10.89 -13.20
N LEU A 152 -10.44 -10.73 -13.35
CA LEU A 152 -9.47 -11.11 -12.33
C LEU A 152 -9.30 -9.97 -11.32
N GLU A 153 -9.69 -10.22 -10.08
CA GLU A 153 -9.46 -9.34 -8.94
C GLU A 153 -8.30 -9.85 -8.09
N LEU A 154 -7.34 -8.96 -7.83
CA LEU A 154 -6.22 -9.21 -6.91
C LEU A 154 -6.54 -8.52 -5.59
N ARG A 155 -6.60 -9.30 -4.51
CA ARG A 155 -6.84 -8.77 -3.17
C ARG A 155 -5.62 -8.94 -2.30
N GLN A 156 -5.08 -7.84 -1.82
CA GLN A 156 -4.05 -7.85 -0.81
C GLN A 156 -4.62 -8.40 0.51
N LYS A 157 -3.80 -9.17 1.22
CA LYS A 157 -4.13 -9.80 2.49
C LYS A 157 -2.92 -9.73 3.42
N GLN A 158 -3.22 -9.75 4.72
CA GLN A 158 -2.25 -9.80 5.81
C GLN A 158 -1.47 -8.51 6.07
N ILE A 159 -1.58 -7.46 5.25
CA ILE A 159 -0.86 -6.21 5.51
C ILE A 159 -1.27 -5.61 6.83
N ASP A 160 -2.57 -5.41 7.04
CA ASP A 160 -3.11 -4.78 8.25
C ASP A 160 -2.72 -5.59 9.48
N ALA A 161 -2.82 -6.92 9.38
CA ALA A 161 -2.40 -7.84 10.44
C ALA A 161 -0.89 -7.78 10.73
N LEU A 162 -0.03 -7.71 9.69
CA LEU A 162 1.42 -7.61 9.86
C LEU A 162 1.82 -6.26 10.45
N LEU A 163 1.16 -5.19 10.02
CA LEU A 163 1.39 -3.83 10.48
C LEU A 163 0.97 -3.70 11.94
N ALA A 164 -0.26 -4.07 12.29
CA ALA A 164 -0.74 -4.08 13.66
C ALA A 164 0.14 -4.97 14.57
N HIS A 165 0.58 -6.13 14.08
CA HIS A 165 1.48 -7.01 14.82
C HIS A 165 2.85 -6.35 15.11
N ASP A 166 3.47 -5.70 14.11
CA ASP A 166 4.77 -5.07 14.31
C ASP A 166 4.66 -3.80 15.20
N ILE A 167 3.57 -3.02 15.12
CA ILE A 167 3.29 -1.93 16.08
C ILE A 167 3.11 -2.51 17.49
N THR A 168 2.30 -3.55 17.64
CA THR A 168 2.10 -4.26 18.93
C THR A 168 3.43 -4.72 19.52
N LYS A 169 4.26 -5.34 18.68
CA LYS A 169 5.58 -5.78 19.09
C LYS A 169 6.47 -4.61 19.53
N LEU A 170 6.39 -3.47 18.86
CA LEU A 170 7.18 -2.28 19.20
C LEU A 170 6.84 -1.80 20.62
N TYR A 171 5.58 -1.48 20.90
CA TYR A 171 5.21 -0.91 22.20
C TYR A 171 5.24 -1.93 23.35
N CYS A 172 5.17 -3.24 23.06
CA CYS A 172 5.34 -4.28 24.08
C CYS A 172 6.80 -4.52 24.46
N THR A 173 7.76 -4.11 23.63
CA THR A 173 9.20 -4.41 23.85
C THR A 173 10.03 -3.18 24.18
N LYS A 174 9.53 -1.97 23.91
CA LYS A 174 10.19 -0.72 24.22
C LYS A 174 9.33 0.12 25.18
N PRO A 175 9.96 0.85 26.12
CA PRO A 175 9.23 1.59 27.14
C PRO A 175 8.61 2.90 26.62
N LEU A 176 9.23 3.57 25.65
CA LEU A 176 8.81 4.85 25.08
C LEU A 176 9.33 4.96 23.64
N GLY A 177 8.74 5.86 22.85
CA GLY A 177 9.18 6.19 21.50
C GLY A 177 8.11 6.92 20.71
N CYS A 178 8.39 7.16 19.44
CA CYS A 178 7.44 7.75 18.50
C CYS A 178 7.08 6.74 17.39
N VAL A 179 5.80 6.71 17.02
CA VAL A 179 5.24 5.98 15.90
C VAL A 179 4.72 6.98 14.87
N VAL A 180 5.21 6.90 13.65
CA VAL A 180 4.64 7.63 12.50
C VAL A 180 4.00 6.62 11.55
N LEU A 181 2.70 6.76 11.32
CA LEU A 181 1.94 5.88 10.43
C LEU A 181 1.61 6.58 9.11
N PHE A 182 2.08 6.03 8.00
CA PHE A 182 1.61 6.35 6.65
C PHE A 182 0.50 5.37 6.26
N SER A 183 -0.67 5.58 6.84
CA SER A 183 -1.93 4.95 6.43
C SER A 183 -3.09 5.78 6.97
N LYS A 184 -4.16 5.88 6.18
CA LYS A 184 -5.44 6.51 6.55
C LYS A 184 -6.52 5.48 6.91
N ASP A 185 -6.14 4.22 7.09
CA ASP A 185 -7.06 3.16 7.47
C ASP A 185 -7.42 3.23 8.97
N THR A 186 -8.72 3.34 9.27
CA THR A 186 -9.25 3.41 10.63
C THR A 186 -9.12 2.10 11.39
N ASP A 187 -8.90 0.97 10.72
CA ASP A 187 -8.70 -0.32 11.38
C ASP A 187 -7.45 -0.33 12.28
N PHE A 188 -6.54 0.65 12.13
CA PHE A 188 -5.39 0.81 13.00
C PHE A 188 -5.66 1.61 14.28
N VAL A 189 -6.81 2.27 14.42
CA VAL A 189 -7.16 3.05 15.63
C VAL A 189 -6.89 2.26 16.93
N PRO A 190 -7.37 1.00 17.09
CA PRO A 190 -7.18 0.27 18.35
C PRO A 190 -5.72 -0.01 18.70
N VAL A 191 -4.86 -0.27 17.71
CA VAL A 191 -3.45 -0.58 17.96
C VAL A 191 -2.64 0.69 18.25
N LEU A 192 -3.06 1.82 17.69
CA LEU A 192 -2.46 3.13 17.95
C LEU A 192 -2.85 3.66 19.33
N GLU A 193 -4.12 3.51 19.74
CA GLU A 193 -4.57 3.80 21.10
C GLU A 193 -3.75 3.00 22.13
N ALA A 194 -3.57 1.69 21.90
CA ALA A 194 -2.78 0.85 22.77
C ALA A 194 -1.30 1.28 22.85
N ALA A 195 -0.73 1.79 21.75
CA ALA A 195 0.62 2.34 21.75
C ALA A 195 0.69 3.62 22.60
N TRP A 196 -0.28 4.52 22.43
CA TRP A 196 -0.38 5.77 23.17
C TRP A 196 -0.56 5.55 24.68
N GLU A 197 -1.43 4.61 25.09
CA GLU A 197 -1.60 4.19 26.49
C GLU A 197 -0.30 3.65 27.12
N LYS A 198 0.64 3.17 26.30
CA LYS A 198 1.98 2.72 26.71
C LYS A 198 3.03 3.84 26.72
N GLY A 199 2.62 5.08 26.44
CA GLY A 199 3.50 6.25 26.47
C GLY A 199 4.23 6.52 25.15
N PHE A 200 3.78 5.94 24.03
CA PHE A 200 4.28 6.33 22.72
C PHE A 200 3.60 7.60 22.22
N GLU A 201 4.38 8.46 21.58
CA GLU A 201 3.83 9.50 20.73
C GLU A 201 3.39 8.87 19.40
N VAL A 202 2.23 9.26 18.90
CA VAL A 202 1.62 8.67 17.71
C VAL A 202 1.24 9.78 16.74
N PHE A 203 1.76 9.69 15.51
CA PHE A 203 1.48 10.62 14.43
C PHE A 203 0.94 9.88 13.22
N ILE A 204 -0.04 10.51 12.55
CA ILE A 204 -0.56 10.06 11.26
C ILE A 204 0.02 10.98 10.19
N ALA A 205 0.81 10.41 9.29
CA ALA A 205 1.40 11.17 8.21
C ALA A 205 0.31 11.64 7.24
N ASN A 206 0.29 12.95 6.98
CA ASN A 206 -0.65 13.56 6.04
C ASN A 206 0.09 14.50 5.10
N ILE A 207 0.04 14.21 3.80
CA ILE A 207 0.56 15.10 2.75
C ILE A 207 -0.55 16.09 2.41
N GLN A 208 -0.28 17.39 2.57
CA GLN A 208 -1.29 18.45 2.44
C GLN A 208 -1.92 18.50 1.04
N GLU A 209 -1.16 18.17 0.01
CA GLU A 209 -1.58 18.13 -1.38
C GLU A 209 -2.48 16.93 -1.69
N SER A 210 -2.53 15.92 -0.80
CA SER A 210 -3.40 14.77 -1.02
C SER A 210 -4.87 15.19 -0.92
N PRO A 211 -5.70 14.84 -1.93
CA PRO A 211 -7.14 15.07 -1.87
C PRO A 211 -7.84 14.10 -0.90
N ASN A 212 -7.18 13.04 -0.46
CA ASN A 212 -7.76 12.07 0.45
C ASN A 212 -7.60 12.57 1.89
N PHE A 213 -8.70 12.86 2.56
CA PHE A 213 -8.66 13.34 3.94
C PHE A 213 -8.30 12.24 4.93
N VAL A 214 -7.57 12.59 5.99
CA VAL A 214 -7.45 11.73 7.18
C VAL A 214 -8.81 11.63 7.86
N PRO A 215 -9.36 10.42 8.09
CA PRO A 215 -10.60 10.20 8.83
C PRO A 215 -10.60 10.83 10.22
N SER A 216 -11.78 11.22 10.71
CA SER A 216 -11.93 11.85 12.04
C SER A 216 -11.43 10.95 13.18
N ASP A 217 -11.66 9.64 13.07
CA ASP A 217 -11.28 8.67 14.11
C ASP A 217 -9.76 8.57 14.28
N LEU A 218 -9.00 8.77 13.20
CA LEU A 218 -7.53 8.84 13.25
C LEU A 218 -7.06 10.22 13.76
N LYS A 219 -7.79 11.29 13.44
CA LYS A 219 -7.46 12.65 13.94
C LYS A 219 -7.62 12.77 15.44
N SER A 220 -8.54 12.05 16.07
CA SER A 220 -8.67 12.06 17.54
C SER A 220 -7.47 11.45 18.27
N LEU A 221 -6.62 10.68 17.57
CA LEU A 221 -5.42 10.06 18.14
C LEU A 221 -4.15 10.86 17.88
N ALA A 222 -4.12 11.62 16.78
CA ALA A 222 -2.98 12.45 16.42
C ALA A 222 -3.01 13.74 17.26
N MET A 223 -1.98 13.94 18.10
CA MET A 223 -1.72 15.24 18.74
C MET A 223 -0.92 16.15 17.82
#